data_AF-X1BF04-F1
#
_entry.id   AF-X1BF04-F1
#
_cell.length_a   1.000
_cell.length_b   1.000
_cell.length_c   1.000
_cell.angle_alpha   90.00
_cell.angle_beta   90.00
_cell.angle_gamma   90.00
#
_symmetry.space_group_name_H-M   'P 1'
#
loop_
_entity.id
_entity.type
_entity.pdbx_description
1 polymer ?
#
loop_
_entity_poly.entity_id
_entity_poly.type
_entity_poly.pdbx_seq_one_letter_code
_entity_poly.pdbx_strand_id
1 'polypeptide(L)'
;MSYAKYGEIDVIVASTTDITEVIEKETQLIQAGKMTTLGVMAAGMAHEINQPLNVIQVCADFFLKMLKRGQKIEDEDLRSMANDIVTNVERASGVIKHVRDFARQSEPVRSRVNLNDPVNDVFKVLGHQLKVHDVEVELDLDPDIPDILAEHNRLEQVFINLVSNAIDAMDEKDKRPGISDKEKRLTIKSFSENDHACVNITDTGIGMSAEVKNKIFEPFYTTKKVGKG
;
A
#
# COMPACT_ATOMS: atom_id res chain seq x y z
N MET A 1 -37.05 -8.75 -7.33
CA MET A 1 -38.19 -9.34 -8.08
C MET A 1 -39.17 -9.87 -7.07
N SER A 2 -40.45 -9.50 -7.20
CA SER A 2 -41.52 -10.02 -6.35
C SER A 2 -42.55 -10.73 -7.21
N TYR A 3 -43.05 -11.87 -6.71
CA TYR A 3 -44.13 -12.60 -7.36
C TYR A 3 -45.46 -11.94 -7.01
N ALA A 4 -46.28 -11.64 -8.03
CA ALA A 4 -47.60 -11.08 -7.85
C ALA A 4 -48.60 -11.80 -8.76
N LYS A 5 -49.89 -11.78 -8.39
CA LYS A 5 -50.99 -12.23 -9.23
C LYS A 5 -51.79 -11.04 -9.72
N TYR A 6 -51.99 -10.94 -11.03
CA TYR A 6 -52.91 -9.97 -11.64
C TYR A 6 -54.06 -10.75 -12.28
N GLY A 7 -55.19 -10.83 -11.59
CA GLY A 7 -56.26 -11.77 -11.94
C GLY A 7 -55.84 -13.21 -11.69
N GLU A 8 -55.98 -14.09 -12.69
CA GLU A 8 -55.55 -15.51 -12.63
C GLU A 8 -54.12 -15.75 -13.17
N ILE A 9 -53.41 -14.71 -13.61
CA ILE A 9 -52.10 -14.84 -14.26
C ILE A 9 -50.99 -14.52 -13.25
N ASP A 10 -50.01 -15.42 -13.15
CA ASP A 10 -48.78 -15.18 -12.39
C ASP A 10 -47.89 -14.19 -13.15
N VAL A 11 -47.50 -13.11 -12.48
CA VAL A 11 -46.64 -12.05 -13.04
C VAL A 11 -45.43 -11.80 -12.14
N ILE A 12 -44.32 -11.42 -12.77
CA ILE A 12 -43.11 -10.98 -12.07
C ILE A 12 -43.03 -9.47 -12.16
N VAL A 13 -42.96 -8.81 -11.00
CA VAL A 13 -42.65 -7.38 -10.93
C VAL A 13 -41.15 -7.22 -10.67
N ALA A 14 -40.47 -6.62 -11.65
CA ALA A 14 -39.08 -6.21 -11.55
C ALA A 14 -39.02 -4.68 -11.52
N SER A 15 -38.37 -4.13 -10.50
CA SER A 15 -38.00 -2.71 -10.44
C SER A 15 -36.49 -2.62 -10.52
N THR A 16 -35.98 -1.79 -11.42
CA THR A 16 -34.56 -1.47 -11.54
C THR A 16 -34.37 0.01 -11.22
N THR A 17 -33.44 0.32 -10.33
CA THR A 17 -33.04 1.71 -10.07
C THR A 17 -31.80 1.99 -10.90
N ASP A 18 -31.79 3.10 -11.64
CA ASP A 18 -30.57 3.59 -12.27
C ASP A 18 -29.64 4.11 -11.18
N ILE A 19 -28.52 3.41 -11.00
CA ILE A 19 -27.48 3.74 -10.02
C ILE A 19 -26.19 4.22 -10.71
N THR A 20 -26.23 4.50 -12.02
CA THR A 20 -25.04 4.86 -12.81
C THR A 20 -24.34 6.07 -12.22
N GLU A 21 -25.07 7.15 -11.96
CA GLU A 21 -24.50 8.40 -11.40
C GLU A 21 -23.93 8.20 -9.98
N VAL A 22 -24.54 7.30 -9.20
CA VAL A 22 -24.06 6.97 -7.84
C VAL A 22 -22.74 6.22 -7.93
N ILE A 23 -22.65 5.20 -8.78
CA ILE A 23 -21.43 4.41 -9.00
C ILE A 23 -20.31 5.28 -9.57
N GLU A 24 -20.63 6.18 -10.52
CA GLU A 24 -19.64 7.11 -11.10
C GLU A 24 -19.06 8.05 -10.04
N LYS A 25 -19.91 8.66 -9.20
CA LYS A 25 -19.46 9.52 -8.10
C LYS A 25 -18.63 8.76 -7.06
N GLU A 26 -19.06 7.55 -6.69
CA GLU A 26 -18.30 6.70 -5.77
C GLU A 26 -16.93 6.34 -6.35
N THR A 27 -16.87 5.99 -7.64
CA THR A 27 -15.61 5.68 -8.34
C THR A 27 -14.69 6.90 -8.39
N GLN A 28 -15.23 8.10 -8.64
CA GLN A 28 -14.46 9.35 -8.59
C GLN A 28 -13.88 9.63 -7.20
N LEU A 29 -14.65 9.40 -6.13
CA LEU A 29 -14.17 9.56 -4.76
C LEU A 29 -13.05 8.58 -4.43
N ILE A 30 -13.19 7.31 -4.83
CA ILE A 30 -12.14 6.29 -4.66
C ILE A 30 -10.86 6.72 -5.41
N GLN A 31 -11.01 7.18 -6.65
CA GLN A 31 -9.88 7.61 -7.47
C GLN A 31 -9.17 8.85 -6.89
N ALA A 32 -9.93 9.82 -6.37
CA ALA A 32 -9.38 10.97 -5.67
C ALA A 32 -8.62 10.55 -4.41
N GLY A 33 -9.17 9.61 -3.63
CA GLY A 33 -8.51 9.03 -2.46
C GLY A 33 -7.17 8.38 -2.81
N LYS A 34 -7.12 7.57 -3.89
CA LYS A 34 -5.87 6.94 -4.38
C LYS A 34 -4.82 7.98 -4.75
N MET A 35 -5.22 9.07 -5.43
CA MET A 35 -4.30 10.15 -5.82
C MET A 35 -3.76 10.92 -4.61
N THR A 36 -4.58 11.14 -3.59
CA THR A 36 -4.12 11.72 -2.32
C THR A 36 -3.07 10.83 -1.64
N THR A 37 -3.34 9.52 -1.55
CA THR A 37 -2.39 8.54 -1.00
C THR A 37 -1.06 8.57 -1.75
N LEU A 38 -1.10 8.56 -3.09
CA LEU A 38 0.09 8.70 -3.93
C LEU A 38 0.83 10.02 -3.68
N GLY A 39 0.11 11.12 -3.50
CA GLY A 39 0.70 12.43 -3.19
C GLY A 39 1.48 12.43 -1.87
N VAL A 40 0.93 11.83 -0.82
CA VAL A 40 1.60 11.68 0.48
C VAL A 40 2.84 10.78 0.35
N MET A 41 2.77 9.76 -0.50
CA MET A 41 3.85 8.79 -0.68
C MET A 41 4.87 9.18 -1.76
N ALA A 42 4.61 10.25 -2.52
CA ALA A 42 5.41 10.65 -3.68
C ALA A 42 6.90 10.81 -3.36
N ALA A 43 7.24 11.38 -2.20
CA ALA A 43 8.63 11.54 -1.78
C ALA A 43 9.32 10.19 -1.52
N GLY A 44 8.62 9.24 -0.89
CA GLY A 44 9.12 7.88 -0.65
C GLY A 44 9.29 7.11 -1.96
N MET A 45 8.32 7.22 -2.86
CA MET A 45 8.33 6.56 -4.17
C MET A 45 9.44 7.13 -5.06
N ALA A 46 9.63 8.45 -5.06
CA ALA A 46 10.75 9.08 -5.74
C ALA A 46 12.09 8.59 -5.19
N HIS A 47 12.20 8.41 -3.87
CA HIS A 47 13.41 7.85 -3.28
C HIS A 47 13.66 6.40 -3.72
N GLU A 48 12.64 5.55 -3.68
CA GLU A 48 12.74 4.14 -4.10
C GLU A 48 13.01 3.97 -5.60
N ILE A 49 12.61 4.93 -6.44
CA ILE A 49 13.00 4.98 -7.86
C ILE A 49 14.44 5.49 -7.99
N ASN A 50 14.83 6.50 -7.23
CA ASN A 50 16.17 7.09 -7.32
C ASN A 50 17.27 6.14 -6.80
N GLN A 51 16.96 5.27 -5.84
CA GLN A 51 17.91 4.27 -5.31
C GLN A 51 18.52 3.38 -6.40
N PRO A 52 17.75 2.62 -7.20
CA PRO A 52 18.30 1.81 -8.29
C PRO A 52 18.96 2.66 -9.37
N LEU A 53 18.43 3.86 -9.67
CA LEU A 53 19.05 4.77 -10.64
C LEU A 53 20.46 5.22 -10.20
N ASN A 54 20.67 5.49 -8.91
CA ASN A 54 21.98 5.83 -8.38
C ASN A 54 22.97 4.66 -8.51
N VAL A 55 22.53 3.42 -8.28
CA VAL A 55 23.39 2.23 -8.48
C VAL A 55 23.80 2.14 -9.96
N ILE A 56 22.86 2.28 -10.89
CA ILE A 56 23.12 2.29 -12.33
C ILE A 56 24.14 3.39 -12.68
N GLN A 57 23.97 4.59 -12.11
CA GLN A 57 24.89 5.70 -12.33
C GLN A 57 26.30 5.40 -11.81
N VAL A 58 26.44 4.78 -10.64
CA VAL A 58 27.74 4.37 -10.08
C VAL A 58 28.43 3.35 -10.98
N CYS A 59 27.71 2.35 -11.48
CA CYS A 59 28.25 1.37 -12.44
C CYS A 59 28.73 2.05 -13.73
N ALA A 60 27.94 2.98 -14.28
CA ALA A 60 28.31 3.73 -15.47
C ALA A 60 29.56 4.61 -15.25
N ASP A 61 29.63 5.31 -14.11
CA ASP A 61 30.79 6.11 -13.73
C ASP A 61 32.05 5.28 -13.55
N PHE A 62 31.92 4.06 -13.01
CA PHE A 62 33.02 3.11 -12.91
C PHE A 62 33.57 2.76 -14.29
N PHE A 63 32.71 2.38 -15.24
CA PHE A 63 33.13 2.07 -16.61
C PHE A 63 33.81 3.27 -17.28
N LEU A 64 33.22 4.47 -17.17
CA LEU A 64 33.82 5.69 -17.73
C LEU A 64 35.18 6.02 -17.11
N LYS A 65 35.37 5.80 -15.80
CA LYS A 65 36.65 6.03 -15.12
C LYS A 65 37.73 5.05 -15.58
N MET A 66 37.41 3.77 -15.75
CA MET A 66 38.34 2.75 -16.25
C MET A 66 38.76 3.04 -17.69
N LEU A 67 37.80 3.35 -18.56
CA LEU A 67 38.07 3.73 -19.95
C LEU A 67 38.97 4.97 -20.05
N LYS A 68 38.70 6.02 -19.26
CA LYS A 68 39.52 7.24 -19.24
C LYS A 68 40.96 6.99 -18.78
N ARG A 69 41.16 6.00 -17.90
CA ARG A 69 42.49 5.62 -17.40
C ARG A 69 43.22 4.61 -18.30
N GLY A 70 42.56 4.08 -19.34
CA GLY A 70 43.09 2.99 -20.15
C GLY A 70 43.30 1.69 -19.35
N GLN A 71 42.61 1.53 -18.23
CA GLN A 71 42.71 0.36 -17.37
C GLN A 71 41.76 -0.72 -17.87
N LYS A 72 42.24 -1.96 -17.92
CA LYS A 72 41.40 -3.12 -18.21
C LYS A 72 40.48 -3.38 -17.01
N ILE A 73 39.22 -3.69 -17.30
CA ILE A 73 38.25 -4.14 -16.30
C ILE A 73 38.32 -5.66 -16.29
N GLU A 74 38.43 -6.26 -15.11
CA GLU A 74 38.38 -7.71 -14.97
C GLU A 74 36.99 -8.23 -15.34
N ASP A 75 36.94 -9.42 -15.94
CA ASP A 75 35.68 -9.99 -16.46
C ASP A 75 34.64 -10.21 -15.35
N GLU A 76 35.08 -10.47 -14.12
CA GLU A 76 34.21 -10.62 -12.95
C GLU A 76 33.55 -9.28 -12.56
N ASP A 77 34.32 -8.20 -12.46
CA ASP A 77 33.80 -6.86 -12.18
C ASP A 77 32.84 -6.39 -13.28
N LEU A 78 33.18 -6.66 -14.54
CA LEU A 78 32.34 -6.33 -15.68
C LEU A 78 30.99 -7.05 -15.61
N ARG A 79 30.99 -8.36 -15.32
CA ARG A 79 29.77 -9.16 -15.16
C ARG A 79 28.95 -8.71 -13.96
N SER A 80 29.60 -8.46 -12.83
CA SER A 80 28.96 -8.03 -11.60
C SER A 80 28.23 -6.70 -11.82
N MET A 81 28.93 -5.68 -12.33
CA MET A 81 28.36 -4.36 -12.60
C MET A 81 27.25 -4.41 -13.66
N ALA A 82 27.38 -5.26 -14.69
CA ALA A 82 26.33 -5.45 -15.69
C ALA A 82 25.07 -6.07 -15.08
N ASN A 83 25.22 -7.09 -14.22
CA ASN A 83 24.10 -7.69 -13.50
C ASN A 83 23.44 -6.71 -12.53
N ASP A 84 24.23 -5.89 -11.85
CA ASP A 84 23.72 -4.82 -10.98
C ASP A 84 22.88 -3.83 -11.78
N ILE A 85 23.34 -3.40 -12.96
CA ILE A 85 22.56 -2.53 -13.83
C ILE A 85 21.21 -3.19 -14.20
N VAL A 86 21.23 -4.43 -14.70
CA VAL A 86 20.00 -5.14 -15.12
C VAL A 86 19.01 -5.26 -13.94
N THR A 87 19.49 -5.75 -12.80
CA THR A 87 18.66 -5.95 -11.60
C THR A 87 18.06 -4.63 -11.11
N ASN A 88 18.81 -3.53 -11.17
CA ASN A 88 18.32 -2.22 -10.72
C ASN A 88 17.37 -1.58 -11.75
N VAL A 89 17.56 -1.82 -13.05
CA VAL A 89 16.58 -1.41 -14.08
C VAL A 89 15.25 -2.14 -13.87
N GLU A 90 15.29 -3.45 -13.59
CA GLU A 90 14.08 -4.24 -13.28
C GLU A 90 13.38 -3.73 -12.02
N ARG A 91 14.15 -3.43 -10.96
CA ARG A 91 13.62 -2.84 -9.72
C ARG A 91 12.94 -1.50 -9.98
N ALA A 92 13.61 -0.55 -10.63
CA ALA A 92 13.04 0.76 -10.95
C ALA A 92 11.75 0.63 -11.79
N SER A 93 11.79 -0.24 -12.80
CA SER A 93 10.64 -0.53 -13.66
C SER A 93 9.47 -1.15 -12.87
N GLY A 94 9.77 -2.03 -11.92
CA GLY A 94 8.81 -2.64 -11.01
C GLY A 94 8.10 -1.60 -10.16
N VAL A 95 8.84 -0.68 -9.53
CA VAL A 95 8.27 0.42 -8.75
C VAL A 95 7.36 1.27 -9.62
N ILE A 96 7.83 1.74 -10.78
CA ILE A 96 7.06 2.56 -11.73
C ILE A 96 5.77 1.87 -12.16
N LYS A 97 5.86 0.57 -12.50
CA LYS A 97 4.70 -0.24 -12.88
C LYS A 97 3.69 -0.29 -11.74
N HIS A 98 4.16 -0.52 -10.51
CA HIS A 98 3.30 -0.58 -9.33
C HIS A 98 2.55 0.73 -9.09
N VAL A 99 3.25 1.88 -9.16
CA VAL A 99 2.63 3.22 -9.07
C VAL A 99 1.49 3.36 -10.07
N ARG A 100 1.76 2.98 -11.32
CA ARG A 100 0.81 3.12 -12.42
C ARG A 100 -0.39 2.19 -12.25
N ASP A 101 -0.15 0.96 -11.84
CA ASP A 101 -1.19 -0.06 -11.64
C ASP A 101 -2.11 0.33 -10.46
N PHE A 102 -1.54 0.89 -9.39
CA PHE A 102 -2.29 1.47 -8.27
C PHE A 102 -3.14 2.68 -8.70
N ALA A 103 -2.56 3.59 -9.48
CA ALA A 103 -3.21 4.81 -9.97
C ALA A 103 -4.31 4.56 -11.00
N ARG A 104 -4.32 3.40 -11.67
CA ARG A 104 -5.26 3.13 -12.77
C ARG A 104 -6.68 2.93 -12.25
N GLN A 105 -7.62 3.63 -12.87
CA GLN A 105 -9.04 3.32 -12.76
C GLN A 105 -9.28 1.97 -13.45
N SER A 106 -9.39 0.90 -12.66
CA SER A 106 -9.68 -0.44 -13.18
C SER A 106 -11.15 -0.76 -12.92
N GLU A 107 -11.77 -1.52 -13.81
CA GLU A 107 -13.09 -2.08 -13.55
C GLU A 107 -13.05 -2.91 -12.26
N PRO A 108 -14.06 -2.81 -11.37
CA PRO A 108 -14.09 -3.53 -10.10
C PRO A 108 -14.37 -5.01 -10.35
N VAL A 109 -13.37 -5.73 -10.86
CA VAL A 109 -13.43 -7.19 -11.02
C VAL A 109 -12.88 -7.79 -9.73
N ARG A 110 -13.78 -8.33 -8.91
CA ARG A 110 -13.36 -9.14 -7.77
C ARG A 110 -12.70 -10.42 -8.30
N SER A 111 -11.49 -10.69 -7.85
CA SER A 111 -10.75 -11.92 -8.13
C SER A 111 -10.48 -12.67 -6.84
N ARG A 112 -10.04 -13.93 -6.95
CA ARG A 112 -9.39 -14.60 -5.82
C ARG A 112 -8.08 -13.87 -5.52
N VAL A 113 -7.89 -13.48 -4.27
CA VAL A 113 -6.73 -12.74 -3.79
C VAL A 113 -6.25 -13.40 -2.51
N ASN A 114 -4.96 -13.72 -2.43
CA ASN A 114 -4.30 -14.06 -1.18
C ASN A 114 -4.05 -12.78 -0.40
N LEU A 115 -4.48 -12.70 0.87
CA LEU A 115 -4.35 -11.47 1.69
C LEU A 115 -2.90 -11.04 1.92
N ASN A 116 -1.95 -11.96 1.85
CA ASN A 116 -0.54 -11.65 2.05
C ASN A 116 0.03 -10.84 0.88
N ASP A 117 -0.48 -11.00 -0.34
CA ASP A 117 0.02 -10.30 -1.52
C ASP A 117 -0.09 -8.77 -1.41
N PRO A 118 -1.29 -8.19 -1.17
CA PRO A 118 -1.44 -6.74 -0.99
C PRO A 118 -0.69 -6.22 0.23
N VAL A 119 -0.57 -7.01 1.31
CA VAL A 119 0.27 -6.64 2.48
C VAL A 119 1.74 -6.50 2.07
N ASN A 120 2.28 -7.48 1.34
CA ASN A 120 3.66 -7.43 0.84
C ASN A 120 3.89 -6.27 -0.13
N ASP A 121 2.92 -5.97 -0.98
CA ASP A 121 2.99 -4.87 -1.93
C ASP A 121 3.05 -3.51 -1.22
N VAL A 122 2.32 -3.32 -0.10
CA VAL A 122 2.45 -2.11 0.71
C VAL A 122 3.88 -1.87 1.19
N PHE A 123 4.60 -2.91 1.60
CA PHE A 123 6.00 -2.78 2.05
C PHE A 123 6.97 -2.48 0.92
N LYS A 124 6.63 -2.82 -0.33
CA LYS A 124 7.43 -2.41 -1.49
C LYS A 124 7.36 -0.92 -1.75
N VAL A 125 6.34 -0.22 -1.24
CA VAL A 125 6.12 1.23 -1.47
C VAL A 125 6.37 2.08 -0.21
N LEU A 126 6.04 1.54 0.97
CA LEU A 126 6.24 2.22 2.27
C LEU A 126 7.55 1.80 2.95
N GLY A 127 8.31 0.86 2.39
CA GLY A 127 9.52 0.32 2.99
C GLY A 127 10.54 1.42 3.31
N HIS A 128 10.72 2.40 2.42
CA HIS A 128 11.58 3.54 2.73
C HIS A 128 11.03 4.44 3.84
N GLN A 129 9.72 4.74 3.84
CA GLN A 129 9.14 5.59 4.88
C GLN A 129 9.27 4.97 6.26
N LEU A 130 9.00 3.67 6.38
CA LEU A 130 9.15 2.94 7.64
C LEU A 130 10.58 3.06 8.18
N LYS A 131 11.59 2.99 7.31
CA LYS A 131 13.00 3.21 7.69
C LYS A 131 13.29 4.66 8.11
N VAL A 132 12.79 5.65 7.37
CA VAL A 132 12.99 7.08 7.69
C VAL A 132 12.40 7.45 9.05
N HIS A 133 11.27 6.83 9.39
CA HIS A 133 10.57 7.04 10.64
C HIS A 133 11.07 6.15 11.80
N ASP A 134 12.11 5.34 11.56
CA ASP A 134 12.72 4.43 12.54
C ASP A 134 11.71 3.42 13.12
N VAL A 135 10.88 2.85 12.25
CA VAL A 135 9.86 1.85 12.61
C VAL A 135 10.39 0.45 12.34
N GLU A 136 10.48 -0.37 13.39
CA GLU A 136 10.74 -1.80 13.27
C GLU A 136 9.47 -2.54 12.79
N VAL A 137 9.61 -3.39 11.79
CA VAL A 137 8.48 -4.10 11.17
C VAL A 137 8.63 -5.60 11.42
N GLU A 138 7.56 -6.20 11.95
CA GLU A 138 7.45 -7.65 12.16
C GLU A 138 6.28 -8.20 11.34
N LEU A 139 6.57 -9.18 10.48
CA LEU A 139 5.58 -9.83 9.63
C LEU A 139 5.42 -11.29 10.06
N ASP A 140 4.23 -11.64 10.51
CA ASP A 140 3.81 -13.01 10.87
C ASP A 140 2.65 -13.41 9.96
N LEU A 141 2.97 -13.70 8.69
CA LEU A 141 1.97 -13.99 7.67
C LEU A 141 1.80 -15.50 7.52
N ASP A 142 0.56 -15.98 7.71
CA ASP A 142 0.20 -17.38 7.50
C ASP A 142 0.29 -17.72 6.00
N PRO A 143 1.22 -18.60 5.57
CA PRO A 143 1.38 -18.93 4.16
C PRO A 143 0.20 -19.72 3.58
N ASP A 144 -0.59 -20.38 4.44
CA ASP A 144 -1.71 -21.24 4.06
C ASP A 144 -3.07 -20.54 4.22
N ILE A 145 -3.07 -19.20 4.40
CA ILE A 145 -4.30 -18.42 4.53
C ILE A 145 -5.18 -18.57 3.27
N PRO A 146 -6.49 -18.83 3.41
CA PRO A 146 -7.36 -19.04 2.26
C PRO A 146 -7.55 -17.77 1.43
N ASP A 147 -7.66 -17.95 0.11
CA ASP A 147 -7.99 -16.85 -0.82
C ASP A 147 -9.37 -16.26 -0.51
N ILE A 148 -9.47 -14.94 -0.67
CA ILE A 148 -10.73 -14.21 -0.57
C ILE A 148 -11.14 -13.62 -1.92
N LEU A 149 -12.44 -13.36 -2.09
CA LEU A 149 -12.97 -12.67 -3.26
C LEU A 149 -12.90 -11.15 -3.04
N ALA A 150 -11.89 -10.49 -3.59
CA ALA A 150 -11.62 -9.08 -3.35
C ALA A 150 -10.98 -8.38 -4.56
N GLU A 151 -10.84 -7.05 -4.45
CA GLU A 151 -10.05 -6.24 -5.38
C GLU A 151 -8.69 -5.95 -4.71
N HIS A 152 -7.60 -6.47 -5.29
CA HIS A 152 -6.23 -6.30 -4.76
C HIS A 152 -5.91 -4.85 -4.41
N ASN A 153 -6.09 -3.94 -5.37
CA ASN A 153 -5.77 -2.52 -5.19
C ASN A 153 -6.60 -1.83 -4.09
N ARG A 154 -7.83 -2.32 -3.81
CA ARG A 154 -8.63 -1.78 -2.70
C ARG A 154 -8.07 -2.22 -1.36
N LEU A 155 -7.66 -3.48 -1.24
CA LEU A 155 -7.01 -4.01 -0.04
C LEU A 155 -5.68 -3.31 0.20
N GLU A 156 -4.87 -3.15 -0.85
CA GLU A 156 -3.61 -2.43 -0.79
C GLU A 156 -3.80 -0.99 -0.27
N GLN A 157 -4.83 -0.28 -0.76
CA GLN A 157 -5.16 1.06 -0.28
C GLN A 157 -5.55 1.08 1.21
N VAL A 158 -6.34 0.09 1.67
CA VAL A 158 -6.69 -0.05 3.08
C VAL A 158 -5.41 -0.24 3.92
N PHE A 159 -4.52 -1.15 3.52
CA PHE A 159 -3.28 -1.41 4.23
C PHE A 159 -2.35 -0.19 4.23
N ILE A 160 -2.19 0.52 3.11
CA ILE A 160 -1.42 1.76 3.07
C ILE A 160 -1.95 2.78 4.08
N ASN A 161 -3.28 2.98 4.11
CA ASN A 161 -3.89 3.94 5.04
C ASN A 161 -3.66 3.55 6.50
N LEU A 162 -3.79 2.26 6.83
CA LEU A 162 -3.55 1.75 8.19
C LEU A 162 -2.08 1.89 8.60
N VAL A 163 -1.15 1.50 7.72
CA VAL A 163 0.30 1.62 7.98
C VAL A 163 0.72 3.08 8.10
N SER A 164 0.22 3.97 7.24
CA SER A 164 0.49 5.41 7.34
C SER A 164 -0.03 6.00 8.65
N ASN A 165 -1.24 5.62 9.07
CA ASN A 165 -1.79 6.03 10.36
C ASN A 165 -0.97 5.52 11.54
N ALA A 166 -0.45 4.29 11.47
CA ALA A 166 0.44 3.73 12.49
C ALA A 166 1.76 4.52 12.59
N ILE A 167 2.39 4.85 11.46
CA ILE A 167 3.61 5.68 11.42
C ILE A 167 3.34 7.04 12.09
N ASP A 168 2.25 7.72 11.72
CA ASP A 168 1.88 9.01 12.31
C ASP A 168 1.66 8.91 13.83
N ALA A 169 0.98 7.86 14.29
CA ALA A 169 0.71 7.65 15.71
C ALA A 169 1.99 7.40 16.52
N MET A 170 2.95 6.67 15.97
CA MET A 170 4.27 6.43 16.57
C MET A 170 5.15 7.68 16.57
N ASP A 171 5.11 8.47 15.50
CA ASP A 171 5.79 9.76 15.41
C ASP A 171 5.26 10.78 16.41
N GLU A 172 3.95 10.78 16.67
CA GLU A 172 3.36 11.64 17.67
C GLU A 172 3.76 11.21 19.08
N LYS A 173 3.81 9.90 19.35
CA LYS A 173 4.29 9.34 20.63
C LYS A 173 5.71 9.83 20.93
N ASP A 174 6.61 9.76 19.94
CA ASP A 174 8.01 10.15 20.09
C ASP A 174 8.21 11.64 20.45
N LYS A 175 7.29 12.50 19.98
CA LYS A 175 7.30 13.95 20.26
C LYS A 175 6.73 14.32 21.63
N ARG A 176 6.02 13.42 22.32
CA ARG A 176 5.40 13.71 23.62
C ARG A 176 6.44 13.69 24.75
N PRO A 177 6.59 14.77 25.52
CA PRO A 177 7.53 14.81 26.64
C PRO A 177 7.07 13.85 27.76
N GLY A 178 8.02 13.11 28.34
CA GLY A 178 7.77 12.23 29.49
C GLY A 178 7.50 10.75 29.16
N ILE A 179 7.48 10.36 27.88
CA ILE A 179 7.41 8.95 27.48
C ILE A 179 8.85 8.41 27.35
N SER A 180 9.22 7.43 28.19
CA SER A 180 10.54 6.80 28.17
C SER A 180 10.67 5.72 27.09
N ASP A 181 9.58 5.02 26.80
CA ASP A 181 9.52 4.03 25.72
C ASP A 181 9.24 4.72 24.38
N LYS A 182 10.29 4.89 23.59
CA LYS A 182 10.24 5.46 22.23
C LYS A 182 10.29 4.39 21.15
N GLU A 183 10.18 3.11 21.51
CA GLU A 183 10.23 2.03 20.52
C GLU A 183 9.02 2.10 19.59
N LYS A 184 9.31 2.10 18.29
CA LYS A 184 8.32 2.13 17.22
C LYS A 184 8.31 0.76 16.54
N ARG A 185 7.26 0.00 16.80
CA ARG A 185 7.08 -1.36 16.28
C ARG A 185 5.74 -1.46 15.58
N LEU A 186 5.76 -1.99 14.36
CA LEU A 186 4.59 -2.31 13.56
C LEU A 186 4.57 -3.83 13.32
N THR A 187 3.56 -4.50 13.86
CA THR A 187 3.36 -5.94 13.67
C THR A 187 2.17 -6.18 12.76
N ILE A 188 2.36 -6.93 11.68
CA ILE A 188 1.27 -7.39 10.82
C ILE A 188 1.19 -8.91 10.87
N LYS A 189 0.03 -9.42 11.27
CA LYS A 189 -0.25 -10.85 11.37
C LYS A 189 -1.42 -11.23 10.49
N SER A 190 -1.27 -12.26 9.67
CA SER A 190 -2.40 -12.87 8.95
C SER A 190 -2.71 -14.25 9.50
N PHE A 191 -3.98 -14.60 9.58
CA PHE A 191 -4.46 -15.88 10.12
C PHE A 191 -5.89 -16.17 9.66
N SER A 192 -6.29 -17.44 9.72
CA SER A 192 -7.68 -17.85 9.50
C SER A 192 -8.41 -18.02 10.83
N GLU A 193 -9.61 -17.46 10.94
CA GLU A 193 -10.48 -17.60 12.12
C GLU A 193 -11.96 -17.65 11.70
N ASN A 194 -12.72 -18.65 12.19
CA ASN A 194 -14.16 -18.80 11.94
C ASN A 194 -14.56 -18.69 10.45
N ASP A 195 -13.88 -19.41 9.55
CA ASP A 195 -14.06 -19.35 8.08
C ASP A 195 -13.78 -17.97 7.43
N HIS A 196 -13.11 -17.07 8.15
CA HIS A 196 -12.66 -15.78 7.63
C HIS A 196 -11.13 -15.72 7.58
N ALA A 197 -10.61 -15.09 6.54
CA ALA A 197 -9.22 -14.68 6.47
C ALA A 197 -9.07 -13.31 7.15
N CYS A 198 -8.20 -13.24 8.15
CA CYS A 198 -8.03 -12.08 9.02
C CYS A 198 -6.62 -11.50 8.90
N VAL A 199 -6.51 -10.18 9.03
CA VAL A 199 -5.22 -9.46 9.15
C VAL A 199 -5.30 -8.52 10.34
N ASN A 200 -4.39 -8.70 11.29
CA ASN A 200 -4.19 -7.80 12.41
C ASN A 200 -3.00 -6.89 12.13
N ILE A 201 -3.21 -5.58 12.29
CA ILE A 201 -2.15 -4.57 12.22
C ILE A 201 -2.07 -3.92 13.60
N THR A 202 -0.91 -4.02 14.24
CA THR A 202 -0.66 -3.50 15.59
C THR A 202 0.50 -2.54 15.57
N ASP A 203 0.32 -1.36 16.16
CA ASP A 203 1.36 -0.34 16.32
C ASP A 203 1.61 -0.02 17.80
N THR A 204 2.81 0.50 18.10
CA THR A 204 3.18 0.95 19.45
C THR A 204 3.00 2.47 19.63
N GLY A 205 2.10 3.10 18.87
CA GLY A 205 1.86 4.53 18.87
C GLY A 205 1.05 5.04 20.06
N ILE A 206 0.49 6.24 19.94
CA ILE A 206 -0.28 6.91 21.02
C ILE A 206 -1.60 6.22 21.39
N GLY A 207 -2.04 5.24 20.59
CA GLY A 207 -3.36 4.62 20.71
C GLY A 207 -4.51 5.60 20.48
N MET A 208 -5.72 5.19 20.89
CA MET A 208 -6.95 5.97 20.69
C MET A 208 -7.74 6.07 22.00
N SER A 209 -8.28 7.25 22.29
CA SER A 209 -9.22 7.44 23.39
C SER A 209 -10.56 6.74 23.10
N ALA A 210 -11.36 6.49 24.12
CA ALA A 210 -12.68 5.86 23.95
C ALA A 210 -13.60 6.68 23.03
N GLU A 211 -13.51 8.01 23.08
CA GLU A 211 -14.27 8.89 22.19
C GLU A 211 -13.82 8.74 20.73
N VAL A 212 -12.51 8.72 20.49
CA VAL A 212 -11.94 8.54 19.14
C VAL A 212 -12.40 7.19 18.57
N LYS A 213 -12.30 6.10 19.35
CA LYS A 213 -12.71 4.74 18.92
C LYS A 213 -14.15 4.66 18.44
N ASN A 214 -15.05 5.46 18.99
CA ASN A 214 -16.46 5.47 18.58
C ASN A 214 -16.69 6.24 17.27
N LYS A 215 -15.77 7.15 16.91
CA LYS A 215 -15.91 8.06 15.75
C LYS A 215 -14.98 7.71 14.60
N ILE A 216 -13.99 6.82 14.77
CA ILE A 216 -12.98 6.51 13.72
C ILE A 216 -13.57 5.96 12.42
N PHE A 217 -14.78 5.39 12.45
CA PHE A 217 -15.47 4.89 11.26
C PHE A 217 -16.46 5.91 10.67
N GLU A 218 -16.63 7.08 11.30
CA GLU A 218 -17.42 8.17 10.75
C GLU A 218 -16.68 8.79 9.55
N PRO A 219 -17.35 8.96 8.40
CA PRO A 219 -16.74 9.61 7.24
C PRO A 219 -16.17 10.99 7.60
N PHE A 220 -14.96 11.28 7.12
CA PHE A 220 -14.24 12.55 7.32
C PHE A 220 -13.81 12.87 8.76
N TYR A 221 -14.00 11.96 9.72
CA TYR A 221 -13.49 12.15 11.07
C TYR A 221 -11.97 11.98 11.09
N THR A 222 -11.26 13.01 11.56
CA THR A 222 -9.81 12.96 11.78
C THR A 222 -9.42 13.72 13.03
N THR A 223 -8.46 13.18 13.78
CA THR A 223 -7.79 13.89 14.88
C THR A 223 -6.56 14.65 14.40
N LYS A 224 -6.21 14.53 13.10
CA LYS A 224 -5.05 15.18 12.50
C LYS A 224 -5.34 16.66 12.22
N LYS A 225 -4.28 17.47 12.14
CA LYS A 225 -4.39 18.89 11.75
C LYS A 225 -4.95 19.02 10.33
N VAL A 226 -5.63 20.15 10.06
CA VAL A 226 -6.20 20.48 8.74
C VAL A 226 -5.18 20.24 7.62
N GLY A 227 -5.57 19.45 6.62
CA GLY A 227 -4.72 19.08 5.46
C GLY A 227 -3.91 17.78 5.62
N LYS A 228 -4.08 17.03 6.72
CA LYS A 228 -3.42 15.72 6.94
C LYS A 228 -4.39 14.53 7.08
N GLY A 229 -5.70 14.79 7.03
CA GLY A 229 -6.76 13.79 7.17
C GLY A 229 -7.48 13.54 5.87
#